data_AF-G7YG85-F1
#
_entry.id   AF-G7YG85-F1
#
_cell.length_a   1.000
_cell.length_b   1.000
_cell.length_c   1.000
_cell.angle_alpha   90.00
_cell.angle_beta   90.00
_cell.angle_gamma   90.00
#
_symmetry.space_group_name_H-M   'P 1'
#
loop_
_entity.id
_entity.type
_entity.pdbx_description
1 polymer ?
#
loop_
_entity_poly.entity_id
_entity_poly.type
_entity_poly.pdbx_seq_one_letter_code
_entity_poly.pdbx_strand_id
1 'polypeptide(L)'
;MVAGLKSVDCEMLLAVPDVLLLKYRRLRGDLTLTDALFEQGLTSRFFTVGPAKARRSKIKPKKTRKLRGHVSHGHGRVGKHRKHPGGRGNAGLEHHHRINMDKYHPGYIGKVGMRHYHYKKNPYFCPAINIEKVWSLVSQDTYEKYKDHADGKAPVIDCVKKVDSLPDTIATGLDEARL
;
A
#
# COMPACT_ATOMS: atom_id res chain seq x y z
N MET A 1 18.93 38.79 -0.57
CA MET A 1 20.30 39.00 -0.07
C MET A 1 21.12 37.77 -0.42
N VAL A 2 22.39 37.99 -0.77
CA VAL A 2 23.27 37.13 -1.58
C VAL A 2 23.94 35.99 -0.78
N ALA A 3 24.14 34.86 -1.49
CA ALA A 3 25.20 33.83 -1.37
C ALA A 3 25.27 32.82 -0.20
N GLY A 4 25.82 31.64 -0.55
CA GLY A 4 26.34 30.57 0.34
C GLY A 4 25.83 29.19 -0.10
N LEU A 5 26.39 28.49 -1.11
CA LEU A 5 27.71 27.84 -1.21
C LEU A 5 28.00 26.78 -0.12
N LYS A 6 27.57 25.55 -0.44
CA LYS A 6 28.16 24.20 -0.31
C LYS A 6 29.01 23.79 0.91
N SER A 7 28.80 22.50 1.22
CA SER A 7 29.64 21.48 1.88
C SER A 7 29.67 21.43 3.40
N VAL A 8 29.08 20.37 3.94
CA VAL A 8 29.60 19.66 5.13
C VAL A 8 29.22 18.18 4.97
N ASP A 9 30.18 17.34 4.58
CA ASP A 9 30.13 15.91 4.86
C ASP A 9 30.88 15.70 6.17
N CYS A 10 30.22 15.16 7.19
CA CYS A 10 30.82 14.60 8.41
C CYS A 10 29.76 13.76 9.14
N GLU A 11 29.93 12.44 9.16
CA GLU A 11 30.30 11.65 10.36
C GLU A 11 30.39 10.17 9.94
N MET A 12 31.58 9.57 10.02
CA MET A 12 32.09 8.81 11.17
C MET A 12 31.29 7.50 11.36
N LEU A 13 31.84 6.31 11.12
CA LEU A 13 32.82 5.65 11.97
C LEU A 13 33.12 4.25 11.38
N LEU A 14 34.37 3.82 11.42
CA LEU A 14 34.74 2.56 12.07
C LEU A 14 36.26 2.54 12.24
N ALA A 15 36.68 2.75 13.49
CA ALA A 15 38.01 2.45 13.98
C ALA A 15 38.13 0.94 14.21
N VAL A 16 39.34 0.40 14.01
CA VAL A 16 40.15 -0.32 15.02
C VAL A 16 41.43 -0.85 14.33
N PRO A 17 42.56 -0.90 15.04
CA PRO A 17 43.85 -0.42 14.54
C PRO A 17 44.81 -1.53 14.13
N ASP A 18 45.86 -1.07 13.45
CA ASP A 18 47.18 -1.67 13.29
C ASP A 18 47.66 -2.52 14.46
N VAL A 19 48.51 -3.51 14.17
CA VAL A 19 49.78 -3.76 14.87
C VAL A 19 50.56 -4.85 14.13
N LEU A 20 51.77 -4.46 13.67
CA LEU A 20 52.97 -5.28 13.48
C LEU A 20 52.97 -6.24 12.27
N LEU A 21 53.97 -6.26 11.37
CA LEU A 21 55.41 -6.19 11.57
C LEU A 21 56.12 -6.07 10.20
N LEU A 22 57.33 -5.50 10.23
CA LEU A 22 58.46 -5.78 9.33
C LEU A 22 58.45 -5.15 7.92
N LYS A 23 58.82 -3.87 7.90
CA LYS A 23 60.09 -3.40 7.30
C LYS A 23 60.82 -4.43 6.41
N TYR A 24 60.60 -4.41 5.09
CA TYR A 24 61.63 -4.85 4.12
C TYR A 24 61.49 -4.10 2.78
N ARG A 25 62.21 -2.99 2.68
CA ARG A 25 62.87 -2.58 1.43
C ARG A 25 63.89 -3.67 1.08
N ARG A 26 63.86 -4.19 -0.15
CA ARG A 26 65.03 -4.38 -1.05
C ARG A 26 64.61 -5.21 -2.27
N LEU A 27 64.78 -4.64 -3.46
CA LEU A 27 65.83 -4.96 -4.46
C LEU A 27 65.66 -6.35 -5.10
N ARG A 28 65.38 -6.29 -6.41
CA ARG A 28 65.93 -7.13 -7.50
C ARG A 28 66.45 -8.52 -7.11
N GLY A 29 65.85 -9.54 -7.75
CA GLY A 29 66.50 -10.84 -8.00
C GLY A 29 65.52 -12.00 -7.98
N ASP A 30 65.30 -12.58 -9.16
CA ASP A 30 65.17 -14.01 -9.48
C ASP A 30 64.44 -14.95 -8.50
N LEU A 31 63.46 -15.69 -9.01
CA LEU A 31 63.63 -17.13 -9.32
C LEU A 31 62.26 -17.74 -9.62
N THR A 32 62.08 -18.15 -10.87
CA THR A 32 61.01 -19.02 -11.32
C THR A 32 61.08 -20.39 -10.63
N LEU A 33 59.91 -21.00 -10.43
CA LEU A 33 59.67 -22.45 -10.44
C LEU A 33 59.65 -23.17 -9.08
N THR A 34 58.56 -22.96 -8.33
CA THR A 34 57.87 -24.01 -7.58
C THR A 34 56.36 -23.77 -7.67
N ASP A 35 55.56 -24.84 -7.63
CA ASP A 35 54.10 -24.88 -7.41
C ASP A 35 53.20 -25.01 -8.66
N ALA A 36 53.67 -25.80 -9.62
CA ALA A 36 52.78 -26.75 -10.29
C ALA A 36 52.56 -27.93 -9.33
N LEU A 37 51.54 -27.86 -8.45
CA LEU A 37 50.91 -28.99 -7.72
C LEU A 37 49.89 -28.45 -6.67
N PHE A 38 48.92 -27.65 -7.09
CA PHE A 38 47.63 -27.58 -6.41
C PHE A 38 46.51 -27.69 -7.43
N GLU A 39 46.64 -28.75 -8.22
CA GLU A 39 45.56 -29.50 -8.85
C GLU A 39 44.37 -29.66 -7.89
N GLN A 40 43.17 -29.60 -8.46
CA GLN A 40 41.98 -30.30 -7.97
C GLN A 40 41.37 -29.76 -6.67
N GLY A 41 40.44 -28.81 -6.81
CA GLY A 41 39.67 -28.36 -5.66
C GLY A 41 38.21 -28.01 -5.87
N LEU A 42 37.81 -27.42 -7.02
CA LEU A 42 36.46 -26.83 -7.10
C LEU A 42 35.79 -26.93 -8.47
N THR A 43 36.30 -27.74 -9.39
CA THR A 43 35.69 -28.02 -10.69
C THR A 43 34.68 -29.18 -10.62
N SER A 44 33.85 -29.27 -9.59
CA SER A 44 32.73 -30.22 -9.59
C SER A 44 31.81 -30.01 -8.39
N ARG A 45 31.10 -28.88 -8.29
CA ARG A 45 29.93 -28.81 -7.37
C ARG A 45 28.94 -27.67 -7.59
N PHE A 46 28.94 -27.03 -8.76
CA PHE A 46 27.83 -26.16 -9.13
C PHE A 46 26.96 -26.87 -10.15
N PHE A 47 25.97 -27.59 -9.62
CA PHE A 47 24.79 -28.01 -10.36
C PHE A 47 24.35 -26.88 -11.29
N THR A 48 24.30 -27.13 -12.59
CA THR A 48 23.59 -26.26 -13.53
C THR A 48 22.10 -26.41 -13.25
N VAL A 49 21.58 -25.66 -12.28
CA VAL A 49 20.15 -25.35 -12.22
C VAL A 49 19.92 -24.40 -13.39
N GLY A 50 19.54 -24.94 -14.54
CA GLY A 50 19.08 -24.12 -15.66
C GLY A 50 18.02 -23.15 -15.15
N PRO A 51 18.02 -21.86 -15.57
CA PRO A 51 17.15 -20.87 -14.98
C PRO A 51 15.70 -21.35 -15.13
N ALA A 52 15.09 -21.69 -14.00
CA ALA A 52 13.67 -22.00 -13.92
C ALA A 52 12.93 -20.88 -14.65
N LYS A 53 12.17 -21.25 -15.69
CA LYS A 53 11.37 -20.34 -16.51
C LYS A 53 10.53 -19.48 -15.58
N ALA A 54 11.02 -18.27 -15.27
CA ALA A 54 10.38 -17.36 -14.34
C ALA A 54 8.94 -17.17 -14.85
N ARG A 55 7.96 -17.65 -14.06
CA ARG A 55 6.54 -17.48 -14.38
C ARG A 55 6.30 -16.00 -14.57
N ARG A 56 6.09 -15.58 -15.82
CA ARG A 56 5.81 -14.19 -16.19
C ARG A 56 4.63 -13.73 -15.35
N SER A 57 4.84 -12.76 -14.46
CA SER A 57 3.79 -12.24 -13.59
C SER A 57 2.57 -11.85 -14.44
N LYS A 58 1.37 -12.24 -14.03
CA LYS A 58 0.08 -11.96 -14.70
C LYS A 58 -0.33 -10.47 -14.61
N ILE A 59 0.63 -9.57 -14.43
CA ILE A 59 0.41 -8.14 -14.30
C ILE A 59 0.35 -7.56 -15.71
N LYS A 60 -0.84 -7.09 -16.11
CA LYS A 60 -1.02 -6.43 -17.41
C LYS A 60 -0.09 -5.20 -17.47
N PRO A 61 0.75 -5.07 -18.52
CA PRO A 61 1.64 -3.92 -18.62
C PRO A 61 0.83 -2.62 -18.74
N LYS A 62 1.32 -1.55 -18.10
CA LYS A 62 0.72 -0.21 -18.20
C LYS A 62 0.54 0.19 -19.68
N LYS A 63 -0.55 0.89 -20.01
CA LYS A 63 -0.86 1.34 -21.38
C LYS A 63 0.31 2.10 -22.03
N THR A 64 1.09 2.83 -21.23
CA THR A 64 2.34 3.51 -21.60
C THR A 64 3.32 2.62 -22.36
N ARG A 65 3.41 1.32 -22.03
CA ARG A 65 4.31 0.37 -22.72
C ARG A 65 3.89 0.15 -24.17
N LYS A 66 2.59 0.12 -24.45
CA LYS A 66 2.04 -0.02 -25.80
C LYS A 66 2.15 1.26 -26.63
N LEU A 67 2.26 2.42 -25.98
CA LEU A 67 2.31 3.73 -26.63
C LEU A 67 3.72 4.19 -27.03
N ARG A 68 4.75 3.37 -26.78
CA ARG A 68 6.14 3.64 -27.22
C ARG A 68 6.21 3.57 -28.75
N GLY A 69 6.92 4.52 -29.37
CA GLY A 69 6.97 4.66 -30.83
C GLY A 69 5.88 5.58 -31.41
N HIS A 70 4.78 5.82 -30.69
CA HIS A 70 3.77 6.79 -31.12
C HIS A 70 4.14 8.22 -30.69
N VAL A 71 4.15 9.14 -31.66
CA VAL A 71 4.62 10.53 -31.52
C VAL A 71 3.93 11.31 -30.38
N SER A 72 2.61 11.16 -30.20
CA SER A 72 1.83 11.97 -29.26
C SER A 72 1.37 11.24 -27.99
N HIS A 73 1.82 9.99 -27.80
CA HIS A 73 1.50 9.15 -26.65
C HIS A 73 -0.01 9.05 -26.32
N GLY A 74 -0.88 9.17 -27.33
CA GLY A 74 -2.33 9.05 -27.19
C GLY A 74 -3.07 10.35 -26.84
N HIS A 75 -2.41 11.51 -26.80
CA HIS A 75 -3.05 12.80 -26.47
C HIS A 75 -3.37 13.68 -27.69
N GLY A 76 -3.30 13.10 -28.90
CA GLY A 76 -3.56 13.82 -30.17
C GLY A 76 -2.45 14.80 -30.57
N ARG A 77 -2.44 15.23 -31.83
CA ARG A 77 -1.41 16.15 -32.38
C ARG A 77 -1.72 17.64 -32.11
N VAL A 78 -3.01 18.01 -32.15
CA VAL A 78 -3.47 19.41 -32.06
C VAL A 78 -3.64 19.87 -30.61
N GLY A 79 -4.56 19.26 -29.87
CA GLY A 79 -4.85 19.66 -28.47
C GLY A 79 -3.64 19.53 -27.54
N LYS A 80 -2.83 18.46 -27.73
CA LYS A 80 -1.65 18.09 -26.94
C LYS A 80 -1.91 17.96 -25.44
N HIS A 81 -1.07 17.19 -24.76
CA HIS A 81 -1.10 17.14 -23.30
C HIS A 81 -0.42 18.39 -22.71
N ARG A 82 -1.21 19.25 -22.06
CA ARG A 82 -0.73 20.44 -21.34
C ARG A 82 -0.87 20.21 -19.83
N LYS A 83 -0.24 21.06 -19.02
CA LYS A 83 -0.19 20.86 -17.57
C LYS A 83 -1.57 20.96 -16.90
N HIS A 84 -2.26 22.09 -17.02
CA HIS A 84 -3.56 22.33 -16.37
C HIS A 84 -4.42 23.32 -17.20
N PRO A 85 -5.01 22.89 -18.32
CA PRO A 85 -5.73 23.81 -19.22
C PRO A 85 -7.01 24.40 -18.63
N GLY A 86 -7.70 23.70 -17.71
CA GLY A 86 -8.92 24.16 -17.05
C GLY A 86 -8.72 24.65 -15.60
N GLY A 87 -7.47 24.86 -15.19
CA GLY A 87 -7.11 25.12 -13.79
C GLY A 87 -6.74 23.85 -13.01
N ARG A 88 -6.53 24.01 -11.70
CA ARG A 88 -6.12 22.92 -10.79
C ARG A 88 -7.25 22.62 -9.82
N GLY A 89 -7.46 21.33 -9.54
CA GLY A 89 -8.51 20.88 -8.61
C GLY A 89 -9.89 21.40 -9.03
N ASN A 90 -10.63 21.93 -8.05
CA ASN A 90 -11.97 22.45 -8.23
C ASN A 90 -11.99 23.94 -8.61
N ALA A 91 -11.08 24.39 -9.47
CA ALA A 91 -11.12 25.75 -9.99
C ALA A 91 -12.30 25.92 -10.97
N GLY A 92 -12.97 27.08 -10.95
CA GLY A 92 -14.02 27.43 -11.91
C GLY A 92 -15.37 26.77 -11.69
N LEU A 93 -15.67 26.30 -10.47
CA LEU A 93 -16.94 25.64 -10.13
C LEU A 93 -18.18 26.45 -10.51
N GLU A 94 -18.14 27.77 -10.35
CA GLU A 94 -19.24 28.68 -10.70
C GLU A 94 -19.13 29.27 -12.11
N HIS A 95 -18.03 28.99 -12.80
CA HIS A 95 -17.70 29.58 -14.09
C HIS A 95 -17.65 28.49 -15.16
N HIS A 96 -16.48 28.22 -15.74
CA HIS A 96 -16.30 27.30 -16.86
C HIS A 96 -16.51 25.82 -16.51
N HIS A 97 -16.61 25.45 -15.23
CA HIS A 97 -17.00 24.11 -14.77
C HIS A 97 -18.43 24.04 -14.18
N ARG A 98 -19.21 25.11 -14.26
CA ARG A 98 -20.56 25.19 -13.68
C ARG A 98 -21.51 24.11 -14.18
N ILE A 99 -21.54 23.87 -15.49
CA ILE A 99 -22.43 22.87 -16.09
C ILE A 99 -22.18 21.47 -15.50
N ASN A 100 -20.93 21.14 -15.20
CA ASN A 100 -20.59 19.87 -14.57
C ASN A 100 -21.06 19.81 -13.11
N MET A 101 -20.92 20.91 -12.38
CA MET A 101 -21.32 20.99 -10.97
C MET A 101 -22.82 20.99 -10.78
N ASP A 102 -23.57 21.75 -11.58
CA ASP A 102 -25.02 21.79 -11.53
C ASP A 102 -25.63 20.42 -11.93
N LYS A 103 -24.95 19.66 -12.79
CA LYS A 103 -25.41 18.33 -13.24
C LYS A 103 -25.13 17.21 -12.24
N TYR A 104 -23.91 17.12 -11.72
CA TYR A 104 -23.48 15.95 -10.93
C TYR A 104 -23.34 16.24 -9.43
N HIS A 105 -23.29 17.50 -9.05
CA HIS A 105 -23.03 17.93 -7.67
C HIS A 105 -24.01 19.03 -7.21
N PRO A 106 -25.33 18.81 -7.29
CA PRO A 106 -26.29 19.78 -6.78
C PRO A 106 -26.12 19.95 -5.27
N GLY A 107 -26.12 21.20 -4.80
CA GLY A 107 -25.92 21.54 -3.39
C GLY A 107 -24.46 21.58 -2.92
N TYR A 108 -23.49 21.41 -3.83
CA TYR A 108 -22.06 21.55 -3.50
C TYR A 108 -21.69 22.99 -3.13
N ILE A 109 -22.27 23.97 -3.83
CA ILE A 109 -22.04 25.40 -3.57
C ILE A 109 -23.18 25.91 -2.69
N GLY A 110 -22.82 26.52 -1.55
CA GLY A 110 -23.77 27.13 -0.63
C GLY A 110 -23.45 26.82 0.84
N LYS A 111 -24.15 27.50 1.75
CA LYS A 111 -24.10 27.21 3.19
C LYS A 111 -25.47 26.71 3.62
N VAL A 112 -25.50 25.60 4.36
CA VAL A 112 -26.73 25.00 4.88
C VAL A 112 -26.56 24.72 6.37
N GLY A 113 -27.58 25.07 7.18
CA GLY A 113 -27.64 24.75 8.61
C GLY A 113 -26.76 25.59 9.53
N MET A 114 -26.76 25.22 10.82
CA MET A 114 -26.00 25.89 11.88
C MET A 114 -24.61 25.25 12.05
N ARG A 115 -23.60 26.06 12.40
CA ARG A 115 -22.24 25.56 12.70
C ARG A 115 -22.17 25.01 14.12
N HIS A 116 -21.63 23.80 14.26
CA HIS A 116 -21.31 23.20 15.56
C HIS A 116 -19.80 23.25 15.80
N TYR A 117 -19.35 24.14 16.68
CA TYR A 117 -17.94 24.28 17.04
C TYR A 117 -17.51 23.19 18.03
N HIS A 118 -16.25 22.75 17.95
CA HIS A 118 -15.70 21.66 18.76
C HIS A 118 -16.62 20.43 18.74
N TYR A 119 -16.94 19.94 17.54
CA TYR A 119 -17.77 18.76 17.40
C TYR A 119 -17.03 17.51 17.92
N LYS A 120 -17.47 16.99 19.08
CA LYS A 120 -17.03 15.68 19.59
C LYS A 120 -17.96 14.60 19.04
N LYS A 121 -17.42 13.54 18.44
CA LYS A 121 -18.22 12.44 17.86
C LYS A 121 -18.78 11.48 18.91
N ASN A 122 -18.07 11.27 20.02
CA ASN A 122 -18.44 10.28 21.05
C ASN A 122 -19.82 10.50 21.68
N PRO A 123 -20.25 11.73 22.05
CA PRO A 123 -21.59 11.95 22.62
C PRO A 123 -22.73 11.65 21.65
N TYR A 124 -22.48 11.70 20.34
CA TYR A 124 -23.45 11.38 19.29
C TYR A 124 -23.35 9.93 18.81
N PHE A 125 -22.59 9.08 19.50
CA PHE A 125 -22.50 7.66 19.17
C PHE A 125 -23.78 6.95 19.61
N CYS A 126 -24.68 6.72 18.65
CA CYS A 126 -25.92 5.98 18.83
C CYS A 126 -26.16 5.01 17.66
N PRO A 127 -25.43 3.87 17.58
CA PRO A 127 -25.72 2.85 16.59
C PRO A 127 -27.13 2.28 16.83
N ALA A 128 -27.93 2.18 15.77
CA ALA A 128 -29.27 1.62 15.82
C ALA A 128 -29.29 0.18 15.28
N ILE A 129 -30.10 -0.69 15.89
CA ILE A 129 -30.37 -2.05 15.42
C ILE A 129 -31.85 -2.21 15.09
N ASN A 130 -32.14 -2.82 13.94
CA ASN A 130 -33.51 -3.17 13.55
C ASN A 130 -33.94 -4.45 14.29
N ILE A 131 -35.24 -4.56 14.63
CA ILE A 131 -35.82 -5.71 15.37
C ILE A 131 -35.53 -7.04 14.67
N GLU A 132 -35.59 -7.07 13.34
CA GLU A 132 -35.31 -8.26 12.52
C GLU A 132 -33.90 -8.83 12.73
N LYS A 133 -32.94 -7.96 13.07
CA LYS A 133 -31.53 -8.33 13.25
C LYS A 133 -31.18 -8.66 14.69
N VAL A 134 -32.11 -8.55 15.64
CA VAL A 134 -31.86 -8.82 17.07
C VAL A 134 -31.39 -10.26 17.28
N TRP A 135 -31.96 -11.23 16.55
CA TRP A 135 -31.55 -12.65 16.64
C TRP A 135 -30.15 -12.93 16.10
N SER A 136 -29.57 -12.04 15.29
CA SER A 136 -28.18 -12.17 14.84
C SER A 136 -27.13 -11.80 15.90
N LEU A 137 -27.54 -11.18 17.01
CA LEU A 137 -26.65 -10.91 18.15
C LEU A 137 -26.43 -12.16 19.00
N VAL A 138 -27.20 -13.20 18.77
CA VAL A 138 -27.18 -14.44 19.53
C VAL A 138 -26.53 -15.53 18.68
N SER A 139 -25.73 -16.40 19.29
CA SER A 139 -25.19 -17.60 18.62
C SER A 139 -26.32 -18.49 18.08
N GLN A 140 -26.10 -19.14 16.94
CA GLN A 140 -27.06 -20.06 16.32
C GLN A 140 -27.60 -21.13 17.30
N ASP A 141 -26.72 -21.72 18.11
CA ASP A 141 -27.07 -22.74 19.11
C ASP A 141 -28.09 -22.25 20.16
N THR A 142 -28.00 -20.97 20.52
CA THR A 142 -28.91 -20.36 21.50
C THR A 142 -30.21 -19.95 20.83
N TYR A 143 -30.16 -19.50 19.56
CA TYR A 143 -31.37 -19.27 18.78
C TYR A 143 -32.21 -20.55 18.64
N GLU A 144 -31.59 -21.68 18.28
CA GLU A 144 -32.28 -22.96 18.11
C GLU A 144 -32.91 -23.49 19.40
N LYS A 145 -32.25 -23.31 20.55
CA LYS A 145 -32.82 -23.64 21.86
C LYS A 145 -34.11 -22.85 22.11
N TYR A 146 -34.05 -21.52 21.99
CA TYR A 146 -35.17 -20.64 22.34
C TYR A 146 -36.25 -20.52 21.25
N LYS A 147 -36.03 -21.10 20.06
CA LYS A 147 -37.01 -21.12 18.98
C LYS A 147 -38.27 -21.92 19.35
N ASP A 148 -38.08 -23.08 20.00
CA ASP A 148 -39.16 -24.04 20.29
C ASP A 148 -39.32 -24.32 21.81
N HIS A 149 -38.74 -23.49 22.69
CA HIS A 149 -38.79 -23.70 24.15
C HIS A 149 -40.20 -23.51 24.73
N ALA A 150 -40.75 -24.57 25.34
CA ALA A 150 -42.08 -24.57 25.98
C ALA A 150 -42.10 -23.96 27.39
N ASP A 151 -40.94 -23.74 28.02
CA ASP A 151 -40.81 -23.33 29.44
C ASP A 151 -41.13 -21.85 29.70
N GLY A 152 -41.58 -21.10 28.69
CA GLY A 152 -42.02 -19.69 28.80
C GLY A 152 -40.91 -18.68 29.16
N LYS A 153 -39.64 -19.10 29.22
CA LYS A 153 -38.50 -18.24 29.55
C LYS A 153 -37.92 -17.59 28.29
N ALA A 154 -37.80 -16.25 28.29
CA ALA A 154 -37.28 -15.47 27.17
C ALA A 154 -35.75 -15.25 27.26
N PRO A 155 -35.03 -15.17 26.12
CA PRO A 155 -33.61 -14.83 26.11
C PRO A 155 -33.38 -13.34 26.40
N VAL A 156 -32.36 -13.05 27.22
CA VAL A 156 -31.90 -11.68 27.46
C VAL A 156 -30.78 -11.35 26.49
N ILE A 157 -31.02 -10.38 25.61
CA ILE A 157 -30.08 -9.96 24.58
C ILE A 157 -29.52 -8.60 24.95
N ASP A 158 -28.20 -8.54 25.17
CA ASP A 158 -27.48 -7.32 25.49
C ASP A 158 -26.96 -6.66 24.22
N CYS A 159 -27.58 -5.55 23.83
CA CYS A 159 -27.25 -4.84 22.60
C CYS A 159 -25.98 -3.98 22.71
N VAL A 160 -25.37 -3.86 23.90
CA VAL A 160 -24.19 -3.02 24.14
C VAL A 160 -22.90 -3.84 24.22
N LYS A 161 -23.01 -5.12 24.60
CA LYS A 161 -21.86 -6.03 24.70
C LYS A 161 -21.12 -6.13 23.36
N LYS A 162 -19.85 -5.79 23.39
CA LYS A 162 -18.89 -6.06 22.32
C LYS A 162 -18.70 -7.58 22.25
N VAL A 163 -19.04 -8.18 21.11
CA VAL A 163 -18.66 -9.58 20.84
C VAL A 163 -17.15 -9.56 20.57
N ASP A 164 -16.35 -9.79 21.60
CA ASP A 164 -14.88 -9.78 21.53
C ASP A 164 -14.30 -10.97 20.74
N SER A 165 -15.15 -11.84 20.18
CA SER A 165 -14.75 -13.00 19.40
C SER A 165 -15.65 -13.18 18.17
N LEU A 166 -15.48 -12.33 17.18
CA LEU A 166 -15.66 -12.79 15.79
C LEU A 166 -14.25 -13.05 15.26
N PRO A 167 -13.92 -14.27 14.82
CA PRO A 167 -12.73 -14.44 13.99
C PRO A 167 -12.94 -13.59 12.73
N ASP A 168 -11.90 -12.87 12.30
CA ASP A 168 -11.88 -11.94 11.17
C ASP A 168 -12.24 -12.55 9.79
N THR A 169 -12.87 -13.73 9.75
CA THR A 169 -13.05 -14.58 8.57
C THR A 169 -14.18 -14.13 7.63
N ILE A 170 -15.06 -13.20 8.02
CA ILE A 170 -16.18 -12.76 7.16
C ILE A 170 -15.88 -11.43 6.42
N ALA A 171 -14.80 -10.72 6.76
CA ALA A 171 -14.43 -9.48 6.08
C ALA A 171 -13.76 -9.69 4.69
N THR A 172 -13.39 -10.93 4.32
CA THR A 172 -12.69 -11.24 3.06
C THR A 172 -13.51 -12.04 2.04
N GLY A 173 -14.81 -12.29 2.28
CA GLY A 173 -15.62 -13.19 1.44
C GLY A 173 -16.41 -12.56 0.28
N LEU A 174 -16.44 -11.24 0.13
CA LEU A 174 -17.32 -10.57 -0.85
C LEU A 174 -16.61 -9.94 -2.06
N ASP A 175 -15.30 -10.14 -2.22
CA ASP A 175 -14.54 -9.59 -3.36
C ASP A 175 -14.11 -10.65 -4.41
N GLU A 176 -14.61 -11.90 -4.33
CA GLU A 176 -14.31 -12.96 -5.31
C GLU A 176 -15.49 -13.39 -6.22
N ALA A 177 -16.67 -12.79 -6.10
CA ALA A 177 -17.83 -13.10 -6.97
C ALA A 177 -18.11 -12.02 -8.02
N ARG A 178 -17.05 -11.46 -8.65
CA ARG A 178 -17.17 -10.57 -9.81
C ARG A 178 -16.16 -10.93 -10.90
N LEU A 179 -16.37 -12.09 -11.51
CA LEU A 179 -16.01 -12.39 -12.90
C LEU A 179 -17.26 -12.89 -13.64
#